data_AF-A0A7C2WTG8-F1
#
_entry.id   AF-A0A7C2WTG8-F1
#
_cell.length_a   1.000
_cell.length_b   1.000
_cell.length_c   1.000
_cell.angle_alpha   90.00
_cell.angle_beta   90.00
_cell.angle_gamma   90.00
#
_symmetry.space_group_name_H-M   'P 1'
#
loop_
_entity.id
_entity.type
_entity.pdbx_description
1 polymer ?
#
loop_
_entity_poly.entity_id
_entity_poly.type
_entity_poly.pdbx_seq_one_letter_code
_entity_poly.pdbx_strand_id
1 'polypeptide(L)'
;DDVKLSPQQIYADILTRLFHAPAGGGLHLCDIRSGAGELGLKAAGAEDYFGLIYIGDTAAFKKLVEKDPAGIILEEDVIAHSLFERVNRPDSGLHILIGAKKFMEGWNSWRVASMGLLNIGRQEGSQIIQLFGRGVRLRGKALTLKRSASLPGDDHPKHLRLLETLNLFAVRANYMAQFRDYLEREGVEVEPAIELPLFVWANDQFLQRGLVVPRPPEGRDFAAETMLLLRPDPDIHVQVDMSVRVQTLESTRLGLHTAEARAGLGQTIPPESLAWVDWSQAYLDLLTYKARKGLTNLIIRPETLRHILDQVPGSIIADAAVVRPRSFAGRALLQEAVTRVLRRYVDMFYRVQREQWDAQTTVYRTLDANDPNLGFNRGLVREKPTPTYVVKVSRSDQQLLEAVQNLLQKTEQLYKEENGGLPRIHFDRHLYQPLLMEQIERAQMIPPGLKPSEAQFVRDLRAYWDAEKDKSLAGREVFLLRNLSRGQGVGFFEERGFYPDFMLWIVDKTGQRIVFIEPHGMVYAKAYIHDEKARLHERLPELAKEIGARSGRNDVRLDAFIISATPYADLYERYDDGTWDRAKFADKHILFLERAPGYDYMEKLLRDGQ
;
A
#
# COMPACT_ATOMS: atom_id res chain seq x y z
N ASP A 1 12.44 -9.46 -24.76
CA ASP A 1 13.01 -9.41 -26.11
C ASP A 1 14.25 -8.56 -26.06
N ASP A 2 15.41 -9.22 -26.11
CA ASP A 2 16.68 -8.53 -26.31
C ASP A 2 16.68 -7.98 -27.73
N VAL A 3 16.80 -6.66 -27.84
CA VAL A 3 16.76 -5.94 -29.10
C VAL A 3 18.03 -6.31 -29.90
N LYS A 4 17.91 -7.24 -30.86
CA LYS A 4 19.01 -7.69 -31.75
C LYS A 4 19.33 -6.63 -32.82
N LEU A 5 19.75 -5.44 -32.43
CA LEU A 5 20.22 -4.40 -33.36
C LEU A 5 21.75 -4.43 -33.46
N SER A 6 22.27 -4.22 -34.66
CA SER A 6 23.70 -4.01 -34.86
C SER A 6 24.12 -2.63 -34.33
N PRO A 7 25.42 -2.41 -34.00
CA PRO A 7 25.93 -1.11 -33.59
C PRO A 7 25.58 0.01 -34.57
N GLN A 8 25.59 -0.28 -35.89
CA GLN A 8 25.23 0.68 -36.93
C GLN A 8 23.75 1.05 -36.89
N GLN A 9 22.87 0.08 -36.65
CA GLN A 9 21.44 0.32 -36.51
C GLN A 9 21.13 1.13 -35.24
N ILE A 10 21.82 0.86 -34.14
CA ILE A 10 21.69 1.64 -32.89
C ILE A 10 22.14 3.09 -33.12
N TYR A 11 23.28 3.30 -33.79
CA TYR A 11 23.77 4.63 -34.11
C TYR A 11 22.80 5.42 -35.00
N ALA A 12 22.26 4.79 -36.05
CA ALA A 12 21.27 5.42 -36.92
C ALA A 12 19.95 5.74 -36.19
N ASP A 13 19.50 4.86 -35.30
CA ASP A 13 18.31 5.07 -34.48
C ASP A 13 18.51 6.23 -33.49
N ILE A 14 19.71 6.35 -32.89
CA ILE A 14 20.09 7.50 -32.04
C ILE A 14 20.03 8.82 -32.82
N LEU A 15 20.64 8.87 -34.01
CA LEU A 15 20.64 10.08 -34.84
C LEU A 15 19.21 10.51 -35.20
N THR A 16 18.39 9.53 -35.59
CA THR A 16 17.00 9.79 -35.99
C THR A 16 16.15 10.24 -34.81
N ARG A 17 16.21 9.54 -33.67
CA ARG A 17 15.32 9.78 -32.53
C ARG A 17 15.75 10.90 -31.59
N LEU A 18 17.05 11.10 -31.41
CA LEU A 18 17.55 12.11 -30.46
C LEU A 18 17.97 13.41 -31.15
N PHE A 19 18.43 13.36 -32.40
CA PHE A 19 18.98 14.52 -33.09
C PHE A 19 18.14 14.97 -34.30
N HIS A 20 17.05 14.25 -34.62
CA HIS A 20 16.20 14.46 -35.80
C HIS A 20 17.00 14.48 -37.11
N ALA A 21 18.08 13.70 -37.16
CA ALA A 21 19.06 13.74 -38.22
C ALA A 21 19.10 12.41 -39.01
N PRO A 22 19.06 12.45 -40.35
CA PRO A 22 19.15 11.23 -41.17
C PRO A 22 20.58 10.65 -41.20
N ALA A 23 21.60 11.44 -40.87
CA ALA A 23 23.00 11.05 -40.83
C ALA A 23 23.80 11.95 -39.86
N GLY A 24 25.05 11.58 -39.59
CA GLY A 24 25.95 12.42 -38.79
C GLY A 24 26.28 13.73 -39.50
N GLY A 25 26.37 14.83 -38.75
CA GLY A 25 26.62 16.16 -39.28
C GLY A 25 27.13 17.13 -38.22
N GLY A 26 27.51 18.34 -38.65
CA GLY A 26 27.92 19.42 -37.75
C GLY A 26 26.77 19.94 -36.88
N LEU A 27 27.11 20.63 -35.80
CA LEU A 27 26.14 21.28 -34.92
C LEU A 27 25.84 22.69 -35.42
N HIS A 28 24.56 22.98 -35.63
CA HIS A 28 24.04 24.30 -35.97
C HIS A 28 23.35 24.88 -34.73
N LEU A 29 23.61 26.17 -34.48
CA LEU A 29 23.04 26.94 -33.40
C LEU A 29 22.25 28.11 -34.01
N CYS A 30 20.93 28.07 -33.87
CA CYS A 30 20.03 29.03 -34.50
C CYS A 30 19.49 30.02 -33.46
N ASP A 31 19.66 31.32 -33.69
CA ASP A 31 19.08 32.37 -32.83
C ASP A 31 17.59 32.57 -33.15
N ILE A 32 16.74 32.30 -32.16
CA ILE A 32 15.28 32.34 -32.33
C ILE A 32 14.80 33.76 -32.01
N ARG A 33 14.52 34.58 -33.04
CA ARG A 33 14.16 35.99 -32.81
C ARG A 33 12.91 36.20 -31.96
N SER A 34 11.96 35.28 -32.03
CA SER A 34 10.70 35.36 -31.28
C SER A 34 10.85 35.02 -29.80
N GLY A 35 11.97 34.40 -29.38
CA GLY A 35 12.22 33.94 -28.00
C GLY A 35 13.46 34.61 -27.41
N ALA A 36 13.28 35.64 -26.57
CA ALA A 36 14.39 36.39 -26.01
C ALA A 36 15.30 35.50 -25.13
N GLY A 37 16.50 35.22 -25.62
CA GLY A 37 17.51 34.41 -24.93
C GLY A 37 17.54 32.93 -25.33
N GLU A 38 16.74 32.53 -26.33
CA GLU A 38 16.65 31.15 -26.84
C GLU A 38 17.56 30.94 -28.05
N LEU A 39 18.38 29.88 -28.01
CA LEU A 39 19.14 29.40 -29.16
C LEU A 39 18.79 27.93 -29.40
N GLY A 40 18.25 27.63 -30.58
CA GLY A 40 17.90 26.28 -31.01
C GLY A 40 19.14 25.47 -31.40
N LEU A 41 19.16 24.19 -31.03
CA LEU A 41 20.20 23.23 -31.42
C LEU A 41 19.66 22.31 -32.49
N LYS A 42 20.41 22.22 -33.60
CA LYS A 42 20.01 21.48 -34.79
C LYS A 42 21.20 20.79 -35.42
N ALA A 43 21.03 19.58 -35.93
CA ALA A 43 22.06 18.91 -36.71
C ALA A 43 22.04 19.41 -38.16
N ALA A 44 23.20 19.44 -38.82
CA ALA A 44 23.28 19.78 -40.23
C ALA A 44 22.34 18.91 -41.07
N GLY A 45 21.44 19.54 -41.83
CA GLY A 45 20.46 18.85 -42.69
C GLY A 45 19.24 18.26 -41.96
N ALA A 46 19.09 18.45 -40.65
CA ALA A 46 17.84 18.15 -39.96
C ALA A 46 16.75 19.17 -40.34
N GLU A 47 15.47 18.85 -40.10
CA GLU A 47 14.38 19.83 -40.19
C GLU A 47 14.07 20.41 -38.80
N ASP A 48 14.03 19.56 -37.78
CA ASP A 48 13.61 19.91 -36.43
C ASP A 48 14.78 20.23 -35.47
N TYR A 49 14.46 21.00 -34.44
CA TYR A 49 15.35 21.26 -33.31
C TYR A 49 15.34 20.10 -32.33
N PHE A 50 16.51 19.60 -31.97
CA PHE A 50 16.63 18.56 -30.95
C PHE A 50 16.91 19.12 -29.55
N GLY A 51 17.34 20.37 -29.46
CA GLY A 51 17.67 20.97 -28.18
C GLY A 51 17.54 22.49 -28.15
N LEU A 52 17.63 23.02 -26.94
CA LEU A 52 17.48 24.44 -26.66
C LEU A 52 18.53 24.89 -25.64
N ILE A 53 19.24 25.96 -25.98
CA ILE A 53 20.01 26.75 -25.02
C ILE A 53 19.15 27.94 -24.60
N TYR A 54 18.89 28.08 -23.29
CA TYR A 54 18.14 29.22 -22.75
C TYR A 54 18.95 30.00 -21.71
N ILE A 55 19.46 31.16 -22.11
CA ILE A 55 20.41 31.96 -21.33
C ILE A 55 20.00 33.44 -21.30
N GLY A 56 20.69 34.23 -20.46
CA GLY A 56 20.43 35.66 -20.31
C GLY A 56 21.06 36.52 -21.40
N ASP A 57 22.29 36.20 -21.80
CA ASP A 57 23.09 36.97 -22.76
C ASP A 57 23.53 36.09 -23.93
N THR A 58 22.69 36.02 -24.96
CA THR A 58 22.99 35.26 -26.19
C THR A 58 24.05 35.94 -27.04
N ALA A 59 24.17 37.27 -26.98
CA ALA A 59 25.13 38.02 -27.77
C ALA A 59 26.58 37.73 -27.34
N ALA A 60 26.85 37.69 -26.04
CA ALA A 60 28.16 37.29 -25.53
C ALA A 60 28.47 35.82 -25.86
N PHE A 61 27.48 34.92 -25.76
CA PHE A 61 27.66 33.51 -26.07
C PHE A 61 27.98 33.27 -27.55
N LYS A 62 27.28 33.92 -28.48
CA LYS A 62 27.57 33.83 -29.92
C LYS A 62 29.01 34.23 -30.25
N LYS A 63 29.52 35.30 -29.64
CA LYS A 63 30.93 35.73 -29.80
C LYS A 63 31.95 34.70 -29.28
N LEU A 64 31.58 33.88 -28.29
CA LEU A 64 32.43 32.79 -27.82
C LEU A 64 32.41 31.63 -28.81
N VAL A 65 31.23 31.29 -29.35
CA VAL A 65 31.06 30.24 -30.36
C VAL A 65 31.81 30.56 -31.65
N GLU A 66 31.78 31.82 -32.11
CA GLU A 66 32.53 32.28 -33.30
C GLU A 66 34.06 32.11 -33.15
N LYS A 67 34.57 32.16 -31.92
CA LYS A 67 36.00 32.01 -31.61
C LYS A 67 36.38 30.56 -31.31
N ASP A 68 35.42 29.65 -31.24
CA ASP A 68 35.63 28.26 -30.87
C ASP A 68 36.09 27.43 -32.08
N PRO A 69 37.15 26.62 -31.94
CA PRO A 69 37.68 25.82 -33.06
C PRO A 69 36.79 24.62 -33.44
N ALA A 70 35.70 24.34 -32.72
CA ALA A 70 34.83 23.19 -32.97
C ALA A 70 33.96 23.31 -34.24
N GLY A 71 33.95 24.46 -34.91
CA GLY A 71 33.25 24.63 -36.20
C GLY A 71 31.73 24.64 -36.10
N ILE A 72 31.17 25.18 -35.00
CA ILE A 72 29.72 25.33 -34.82
C ILE A 72 29.21 26.45 -35.73
N ILE A 73 28.16 26.16 -36.50
CA ILE A 73 27.57 27.12 -37.45
C ILE A 73 26.49 27.93 -36.74
N LEU A 74 26.54 29.27 -36.87
CA LEU A 74 25.53 30.18 -36.36
C LEU A 74 24.53 30.55 -37.46
N GLU A 75 23.24 30.45 -37.15
CA GLU A 75 22.14 30.81 -38.04
C GLU A 75 21.12 31.68 -37.31
N GLU A 76 20.24 32.37 -38.05
CA GLU A 76 19.06 33.05 -37.48
C GLU A 76 17.79 32.35 -37.95
N ASP A 77 16.87 32.07 -37.03
CA ASP A 77 15.51 31.63 -37.35
C ASP A 77 14.51 32.73 -36.97
N VAL A 78 13.87 33.28 -38.01
CA VAL A 78 12.90 34.37 -37.91
C VAL A 78 11.46 33.86 -37.88
N ILE A 79 11.24 32.58 -38.18
CA ILE A 79 9.93 31.96 -38.38
C ILE A 79 9.52 31.18 -37.13
N ALA A 80 10.45 30.51 -36.48
CA ALA A 80 10.14 29.69 -35.32
C ALA A 80 9.62 30.52 -34.13
N HIS A 81 8.55 30.02 -33.50
CA HIS A 81 8.06 30.48 -32.19
C HIS A 81 8.92 29.90 -31.05
N SER A 82 8.81 30.47 -29.83
CA SER A 82 9.50 29.99 -28.62
C SER A 82 9.50 28.46 -28.52
N LEU A 83 10.70 27.90 -28.41
CA LEU A 83 10.95 26.48 -28.20
C LEU A 83 10.66 26.11 -26.75
N PHE A 84 10.92 27.02 -25.81
CA PHE A 84 10.68 26.80 -24.38
C PHE A 84 9.20 26.60 -24.05
N GLU A 85 8.29 27.40 -24.62
CA GLU A 85 6.84 27.25 -24.39
C GLU A 85 6.28 25.88 -24.82
N ARG A 86 6.92 25.26 -25.81
CA ARG A 86 6.51 23.96 -26.35
C ARG A 86 7.09 22.77 -25.60
N VAL A 87 8.08 22.98 -24.71
CA VAL A 87 8.85 21.90 -24.08
C VAL A 87 7.99 20.92 -23.26
N ASN A 88 6.89 21.40 -22.67
CA ASN A 88 6.01 20.60 -21.82
C ASN A 88 4.95 19.83 -22.61
N ARG A 89 4.84 20.03 -23.93
CA ARG A 89 3.88 19.32 -24.76
C ARG A 89 4.30 17.86 -24.93
N PRO A 90 3.35 16.90 -24.93
CA PRO A 90 3.66 15.48 -25.10
C PRO A 90 4.41 15.16 -26.39
N ASP A 91 4.17 15.93 -27.45
CA ASP A 91 4.73 15.83 -28.80
C ASP A 91 6.00 16.68 -29.00
N SER A 92 6.56 17.28 -27.94
CA SER A 92 7.80 18.05 -28.04
C SER A 92 8.98 17.18 -28.48
N GLY A 93 9.58 17.53 -29.61
CA GLY A 93 10.83 16.97 -30.14
C GLY A 93 12.10 17.47 -29.46
N LEU A 94 12.00 18.30 -28.40
CA LEU A 94 13.18 18.74 -27.66
C LEU A 94 13.63 17.64 -26.69
N HIS A 95 14.88 17.22 -26.84
CA HIS A 95 15.52 16.18 -26.04
C HIS A 95 16.60 16.74 -25.10
N ILE A 96 17.26 17.84 -25.48
CA ILE A 96 18.36 18.43 -24.72
C ILE A 96 18.03 19.88 -24.34
N LEU A 97 18.16 20.20 -23.06
CA LEU A 97 18.00 21.55 -22.54
C LEU A 97 19.29 21.97 -21.85
N ILE A 98 19.79 23.15 -22.20
CA ILE A 98 21.00 23.73 -21.61
C ILE A 98 20.66 25.15 -21.15
N GLY A 99 21.03 25.49 -19.92
CA GLY A 99 21.06 26.89 -19.54
C GLY A 99 21.33 27.12 -18.07
N ALA A 100 20.91 28.29 -17.61
CA ALA A 100 21.27 28.83 -16.31
C ALA A 100 20.04 28.96 -15.39
N LYS A 101 19.98 30.04 -14.59
CA LYS A 101 18.96 30.24 -13.56
C LYS A 101 17.51 30.19 -14.05
N LYS A 102 17.26 30.49 -15.33
CA LYS A 102 15.93 30.44 -15.94
C LYS A 102 15.27 29.05 -15.90
N PHE A 103 16.03 27.96 -15.74
CA PHE A 103 15.46 26.61 -15.58
C PHE A 103 15.11 26.27 -14.12
N MET A 104 15.55 27.07 -13.14
CA MET A 104 15.18 26.89 -11.73
C MET A 104 13.76 27.38 -11.45
N GLU A 105 13.19 28.25 -12.29
CA GLU A 105 11.86 28.85 -12.13
C GLU A 105 11.02 28.64 -13.40
N GLY A 106 9.73 28.28 -13.29
CA GLY A 106 8.82 28.23 -14.45
C GLY A 106 8.88 26.99 -15.36
N TRP A 107 9.59 25.92 -14.98
CA TRP A 107 9.66 24.68 -15.76
C TRP A 107 9.14 23.47 -14.98
N ASN A 108 8.23 22.68 -15.58
CA ASN A 108 7.65 21.47 -14.96
C ASN A 108 7.48 20.36 -16.02
N SER A 109 8.43 19.41 -16.02
CA SER A 109 8.43 18.28 -16.96
C SER A 109 8.55 16.95 -16.22
N TRP A 110 7.86 15.93 -16.75
CA TRP A 110 7.93 14.54 -16.29
C TRP A 110 8.96 13.70 -17.06
N ARG A 111 9.66 14.32 -18.03
CA ARG A 111 10.52 13.65 -19.03
C ARG A 111 12.02 13.74 -18.70
N VAL A 112 12.37 14.13 -17.48
CA VAL A 112 13.77 14.36 -17.09
C VAL A 112 14.42 13.02 -16.73
N ALA A 113 15.27 12.50 -17.61
CA ALA A 113 16.01 11.25 -17.38
C ALA A 113 17.45 11.50 -16.90
N SER A 114 18.02 12.66 -17.24
CA SER A 114 19.41 13.01 -16.90
C SER A 114 19.53 14.49 -16.59
N MET A 115 20.34 14.83 -15.58
CA MET A 115 20.70 16.20 -15.24
C MET A 115 22.23 16.34 -15.12
N GLY A 116 22.78 17.28 -15.88
CA GLY A 116 24.18 17.68 -15.80
C GLY A 116 24.33 19.02 -15.09
N LEU A 117 25.13 19.07 -14.02
CA LEU A 117 25.39 20.28 -13.25
C LEU A 117 26.83 20.75 -13.47
N LEU A 118 26.97 21.86 -14.20
CA LEU A 118 28.24 22.49 -14.53
C LEU A 118 28.39 23.80 -13.73
N ASN A 119 29.30 23.85 -12.76
CA ASN A 119 29.63 25.05 -11.98
C ASN A 119 28.47 25.76 -11.22
N ILE A 120 27.36 25.07 -10.97
CA ILE A 120 26.25 25.56 -10.13
C ILE A 120 26.51 25.23 -8.65
N GLY A 121 26.24 26.17 -7.72
CA GLY A 121 26.16 25.86 -6.28
C GLY A 121 27.31 26.29 -5.34
N ARG A 122 27.89 27.49 -5.50
CA ARG A 122 28.80 28.05 -4.45
C ARG A 122 28.06 28.54 -3.19
N GLN A 123 26.78 28.96 -3.30
CA GLN A 123 25.99 29.55 -2.19
C GLN A 123 24.47 29.25 -2.23
N GLU A 124 23.96 28.55 -3.25
CA GLU A 124 22.52 28.48 -3.56
C GLU A 124 21.91 27.13 -3.15
N GLY A 125 21.82 26.87 -1.84
CA GLY A 125 21.32 25.58 -1.32
C GLY A 125 19.86 25.27 -1.67
N SER A 126 18.95 26.25 -1.60
CA SER A 126 17.50 26.02 -1.75
C SER A 126 17.03 25.84 -3.20
N GLN A 127 17.65 26.53 -4.17
CA GLN A 127 17.21 26.51 -5.56
C GLN A 127 17.59 25.22 -6.29
N ILE A 128 18.70 24.59 -5.92
CA ILE A 128 19.11 23.31 -6.54
C ILE A 128 18.24 22.15 -6.01
N ILE A 129 17.82 22.20 -4.74
CA ILE A 129 16.84 21.24 -4.19
C ILE A 129 15.53 21.29 -4.98
N GLN A 130 15.06 22.49 -5.35
CA GLN A 130 13.87 22.64 -6.19
C GLN A 130 14.06 22.03 -7.59
N LEU A 131 15.26 22.15 -8.17
CA LEU A 131 15.59 21.54 -9.45
C LEU A 131 15.55 20.00 -9.37
N PHE A 132 16.08 19.42 -8.30
CA PHE A 132 16.03 17.97 -8.08
C PHE A 132 14.62 17.46 -7.79
N GLY A 133 13.83 18.18 -6.99
CA GLY A 133 12.42 17.87 -6.76
C GLY A 133 11.62 17.76 -8.06
N ARG A 134 12.01 18.53 -9.09
CA ARG A 134 11.44 18.43 -10.44
C ARG A 134 11.97 17.22 -11.22
N GLY A 135 13.24 16.88 -11.07
CA GLY A 135 13.86 15.72 -11.73
C GLY A 135 13.42 14.36 -11.18
N VAL A 136 13.19 14.24 -9.86
CA VAL A 136 12.75 12.97 -9.24
C VAL A 136 11.27 12.66 -9.47
N ARG A 137 10.53 13.64 -10.01
CA ARG A 137 9.10 13.59 -10.24
C ARG A 137 8.80 12.73 -11.46
N LEU A 138 7.90 11.76 -11.31
CA LEU A 138 7.38 10.97 -12.43
C LEU A 138 5.85 10.93 -12.39
N ARG A 139 5.24 10.76 -13.57
CA ARG A 139 3.79 10.77 -13.72
C ARG A 139 3.13 9.59 -12.99
N GLY A 140 3.80 8.43 -12.95
CA GLY A 140 3.31 7.20 -12.34
C GLY A 140 2.10 6.59 -13.05
N LYS A 141 1.84 5.31 -12.81
CA LYS A 141 0.64 4.63 -13.34
C LYS A 141 -0.62 5.32 -12.78
N ALA A 142 -1.55 5.73 -13.64
CA ALA A 142 -2.78 6.40 -13.25
C ALA A 142 -2.60 7.63 -12.32
N LEU A 143 -1.54 8.44 -12.55
CA LEU A 143 -1.24 9.64 -11.77
C LEU A 143 -0.92 9.39 -10.28
N THR A 144 -0.52 8.17 -9.94
CA THR A 144 -0.13 7.80 -8.56
C THR A 144 1.15 8.48 -8.08
N LEU A 145 1.96 9.04 -9.00
CA LEU A 145 3.29 9.58 -8.72
C LEU A 145 4.27 8.57 -8.12
N LYS A 146 3.95 7.27 -8.16
CA LYS A 146 4.77 6.18 -7.62
C LYS A 146 5.53 5.47 -8.73
N ARG A 147 6.75 5.04 -8.39
CA ARG A 147 7.58 4.14 -9.22
C ARG A 147 6.99 2.75 -9.24
N SER A 148 7.29 2.00 -10.29
CA SER A 148 6.94 0.59 -10.44
C SER A 148 7.26 -0.23 -9.18
N ALA A 149 8.46 -0.09 -8.61
CA ALA A 149 8.88 -0.80 -7.39
C ALA A 149 8.01 -0.54 -6.14
N SER A 150 7.25 0.56 -6.10
CA SER A 150 6.36 0.91 -4.98
C SER A 150 4.88 0.57 -5.26
N LEU A 151 4.60 -0.05 -6.40
CA LEU A 151 3.27 -0.50 -6.78
C LEU A 151 3.15 -2.01 -6.56
N PRO A 152 2.01 -2.50 -6.06
CA PRO A 152 1.80 -3.94 -5.90
C PRO A 152 1.66 -4.64 -7.27
N GLY A 153 2.27 -5.82 -7.40
CA GLY A 153 2.23 -6.69 -8.57
C GLY A 153 3.55 -6.72 -9.34
N ASP A 154 3.96 -7.91 -9.80
CA ASP A 154 5.25 -8.12 -10.48
C ASP A 154 5.22 -7.82 -11.99
N ASP A 155 4.05 -7.41 -12.51
CA ASP A 155 3.81 -7.28 -13.95
C ASP A 155 4.01 -5.82 -14.40
N HIS A 156 5.28 -5.47 -14.56
CA HIS A 156 5.72 -4.19 -15.10
C HIS A 156 6.47 -4.42 -16.42
N PRO A 157 6.34 -3.50 -17.41
CA PRO A 157 7.13 -3.59 -18.63
C PRO A 157 8.62 -3.76 -18.30
N LYS A 158 9.26 -4.72 -18.96
CA LYS A 158 10.69 -4.97 -18.79
C LYS A 158 11.45 -3.67 -19.06
N HIS A 159 12.47 -3.41 -18.24
CA HIS A 159 13.33 -2.22 -18.32
C HIS A 159 12.68 -0.87 -17.99
N LEU A 160 11.42 -0.82 -17.50
CA LEU A 160 10.77 0.42 -17.08
C LEU A 160 11.61 1.20 -16.05
N ARG A 161 12.33 0.48 -15.18
CA ARG A 161 13.26 1.06 -14.19
C ARG A 161 14.27 2.01 -14.82
N LEU A 162 14.76 1.75 -16.05
CA LEU A 162 15.70 2.64 -16.74
C LEU A 162 15.09 4.02 -17.03
N LEU A 163 13.78 4.07 -17.27
CA LEU A 163 13.04 5.32 -17.50
C LEU A 163 12.63 6.01 -16.19
N GLU A 164 12.56 5.27 -15.08
CA GLU A 164 12.23 5.78 -13.75
C GLU A 164 13.47 6.27 -12.96
N THR A 165 14.66 5.99 -13.50
CA THR A 165 15.95 6.41 -12.93
C THR A 165 16.34 7.79 -13.43
N LEU A 166 16.53 8.72 -12.49
CA LEU A 166 17.15 10.01 -12.75
C LEU A 166 18.67 9.88 -12.64
N ASN A 167 19.39 10.15 -13.73
CA ASN A 167 20.84 10.16 -13.75
C ASN A 167 21.38 11.56 -13.41
N LEU A 168 22.27 11.64 -12.43
CA LEU A 168 22.88 12.90 -12.01
C LEU A 168 24.38 12.90 -12.32
N PHE A 169 24.82 13.92 -13.04
CA PHE A 169 26.22 14.15 -13.36
C PHE A 169 26.66 15.52 -12.85
N ALA A 170 27.75 15.59 -12.12
CA ALA A 170 28.30 16.84 -11.61
C ALA A 170 29.82 16.85 -11.75
N VAL A 171 30.39 18.00 -12.14
CA VAL A 171 31.84 18.17 -12.30
C VAL A 171 32.58 18.15 -10.96
N ARG A 172 31.89 18.42 -9.85
CA ARG A 172 32.47 18.44 -8.49
C ARG A 172 31.83 17.37 -7.61
N ALA A 173 32.63 16.39 -7.17
CA ALA A 173 32.20 15.24 -6.37
C ALA A 173 31.61 15.61 -5.00
N ASN A 174 32.11 16.67 -4.34
CA ASN A 174 31.67 17.10 -3.01
C ASN A 174 30.15 17.39 -2.94
N TYR A 175 29.55 17.77 -4.06
CA TYR A 175 28.13 18.07 -4.14
C TYR A 175 27.24 16.80 -4.10
N MET A 176 27.69 15.72 -4.74
CA MET A 176 26.96 14.44 -4.74
C MET A 176 26.92 13.79 -3.36
N ALA A 177 27.95 14.02 -2.54
CA ALA A 177 27.97 13.58 -1.15
C ALA A 177 26.91 14.32 -0.32
N GLN A 178 26.91 15.66 -0.35
CA GLN A 178 25.92 16.46 0.40
C GLN A 178 24.47 16.19 -0.04
N PHE A 179 24.25 15.93 -1.33
CA PHE A 179 22.93 15.58 -1.85
C PHE A 179 22.46 14.21 -1.36
N ARG A 180 23.37 13.23 -1.33
CA ARG A 180 23.08 11.91 -0.75
C ARG A 180 22.74 12.02 0.73
N ASP A 181 23.56 12.75 1.49
CA ASP A 181 23.32 13.00 2.92
C ASP A 181 21.97 13.68 3.16
N TYR A 182 21.57 14.59 2.26
CA TYR A 182 20.25 15.24 2.31
C TYR A 182 19.12 14.26 2.00
N LEU A 183 19.22 13.47 0.92
CA LEU A 183 18.22 12.44 0.59
C LEU A 183 18.06 11.41 1.71
N GLU A 184 19.16 10.98 2.32
CA GLU A 184 19.16 10.08 3.46
C GLU A 184 18.49 10.73 4.69
N ARG A 185 18.73 12.02 4.96
CA ARG A 185 18.03 12.79 6.02
C ARG A 185 16.53 12.94 5.76
N GLU A 186 16.13 13.02 4.49
CA GLU A 186 14.73 13.07 4.05
C GLU A 186 14.11 11.66 3.89
N GLY A 187 14.85 10.59 4.24
CA GLY A 187 14.36 9.21 4.24
C GLY A 187 14.26 8.55 2.86
N VAL A 188 15.00 9.03 1.85
CA VAL A 188 15.00 8.48 0.49
C VAL A 188 16.15 7.48 0.33
N GLU A 189 15.82 6.19 0.23
CA GLU A 189 16.80 5.12 -0.04
C GLU A 189 17.33 5.20 -1.48
N VAL A 190 18.66 5.34 -1.62
CA VAL A 190 19.34 5.52 -2.92
C VAL A 190 19.84 4.20 -3.52
N GLU A 191 19.95 3.14 -2.70
CA GLU A 191 20.41 1.81 -3.11
C GLU A 191 19.34 0.73 -2.90
N PRO A 192 19.27 -0.32 -3.75
CA PRO A 192 18.32 -1.40 -3.57
C PRO A 192 18.66 -2.25 -2.33
N ALA A 193 17.65 -2.48 -1.50
CA ALA A 193 17.73 -3.37 -0.34
C ALA A 193 18.15 -4.79 -0.73
N ILE A 194 18.85 -5.47 0.18
CA ILE A 194 19.19 -6.90 0.06
C ILE A 194 18.03 -7.71 0.63
N GLU A 195 17.52 -8.65 -0.16
CA GLU A 195 16.45 -9.57 0.26
C GLU A 195 17.06 -10.87 0.78
N LEU A 196 16.78 -11.21 2.03
CA LEU A 196 17.28 -12.40 2.71
C LEU A 196 16.11 -13.34 3.05
N PRO A 197 16.11 -14.60 2.56
CA PRO A 197 15.06 -15.57 2.88
C PRO A 197 15.33 -16.23 4.24
N LEU A 198 14.44 -16.00 5.21
CA LEU A 198 14.45 -16.64 6.53
C LEU A 198 13.41 -17.75 6.58
N PHE A 199 13.88 -19.00 6.55
CA PHE A 199 13.01 -20.18 6.57
C PHE A 199 12.30 -20.33 7.91
N VAL A 200 11.08 -20.85 7.84
CA VAL A 200 10.24 -21.15 8.98
C VAL A 200 10.19 -22.65 9.20
N TRP A 201 10.28 -23.05 10.47
CA TRP A 201 10.06 -24.41 10.93
C TRP A 201 8.62 -24.55 11.45
N ALA A 202 7.79 -25.30 10.73
CA ALA A 202 6.46 -25.68 11.17
C ALA A 202 6.54 -26.91 12.10
N ASN A 203 5.71 -26.96 13.13
CA ASN A 203 5.69 -28.08 14.08
C ASN A 203 4.72 -29.17 13.63
N ASP A 204 5.24 -30.17 12.90
CA ASP A 204 4.44 -31.27 12.35
C ASP A 204 3.70 -32.08 13.42
N GLN A 205 4.23 -32.18 14.65
CA GLN A 205 3.56 -32.91 15.73
C GLN A 205 2.27 -32.22 16.17
N PHE A 206 2.21 -30.89 16.08
CA PHE A 206 1.01 -30.14 16.40
C PHE A 206 -0.04 -30.25 15.29
N LEU A 207 0.39 -30.31 14.02
CA LEU A 207 -0.51 -30.55 12.88
C LEU A 207 -1.16 -31.95 12.95
N GLN A 208 -0.50 -32.92 13.58
CA GLN A 208 -1.06 -34.25 13.83
C GLN A 208 -2.11 -34.30 14.96
N ARG A 209 -2.33 -33.21 15.71
CA ARG A 209 -3.34 -33.13 16.79
C ARG A 209 -4.78 -32.98 16.28
N GLY A 210 -4.99 -32.97 14.96
CA GLY A 210 -6.32 -32.86 14.36
C GLY A 210 -6.96 -31.49 14.60
N LEU A 211 -6.15 -30.44 14.75
CA LEU A 211 -6.63 -29.06 14.85
C LEU A 211 -7.47 -28.71 13.62
N VAL A 212 -8.59 -28.01 13.80
CA VAL A 212 -9.40 -27.57 12.67
C VAL A 212 -9.48 -26.07 12.53
N VAL A 213 -9.72 -25.61 11.31
CA VAL A 213 -9.85 -24.21 10.95
C VAL A 213 -11.06 -24.02 10.04
N PRO A 214 -11.92 -23.00 10.25
CA PRO A 214 -13.03 -22.71 9.37
C PRO A 214 -12.51 -22.19 8.02
N ARG A 215 -12.72 -22.98 6.95
CA ARG A 215 -12.29 -22.67 5.58
C ARG A 215 -13.31 -23.19 4.57
N PRO A 216 -13.40 -22.59 3.37
CA PRO A 216 -14.07 -23.25 2.26
C PRO A 216 -13.37 -24.58 1.90
N PRO A 217 -14.10 -25.60 1.42
CA PRO A 217 -13.53 -26.84 0.90
C PRO A 217 -12.50 -26.60 -0.20
N GLU A 218 -11.57 -27.53 -0.36
CA GLU A 218 -10.55 -27.45 -1.41
C GLU A 218 -11.19 -27.46 -2.81
N GLY A 219 -10.62 -26.65 -3.72
CA GLY A 219 -11.10 -26.56 -5.10
C GLY A 219 -12.38 -25.74 -5.29
N ARG A 220 -12.98 -25.22 -4.22
CA ARG A 220 -14.09 -24.28 -4.31
C ARG A 220 -13.61 -22.85 -4.52
N ASP A 221 -14.22 -22.16 -5.46
CA ASP A 221 -13.87 -20.77 -5.78
C ASP A 221 -15.14 -19.94 -6.00
N PHE A 222 -15.24 -18.84 -5.26
CA PHE A 222 -16.41 -17.96 -5.32
C PHE A 222 -16.64 -17.41 -6.73
N ALA A 223 -15.58 -17.00 -7.43
CA ALA A 223 -15.70 -16.41 -8.77
C ALA A 223 -15.98 -17.44 -9.86
N ALA A 224 -15.61 -18.71 -9.66
CA ALA A 224 -15.92 -19.79 -10.57
C ALA A 224 -17.32 -20.37 -10.36
N GLU A 225 -17.82 -20.40 -9.11
CA GLU A 225 -19.07 -21.07 -8.75
C GLU A 225 -20.29 -20.16 -8.74
N THR A 226 -20.10 -18.85 -8.63
CA THR A 226 -21.21 -17.90 -8.57
C THR A 226 -21.25 -17.02 -9.80
N MET A 227 -22.46 -16.61 -10.20
CA MET A 227 -22.66 -15.55 -11.19
C MET A 227 -23.55 -14.49 -10.55
N LEU A 228 -22.99 -13.31 -10.32
CA LEU A 228 -23.67 -12.23 -9.62
C LEU A 228 -24.25 -11.25 -10.62
N LEU A 229 -25.53 -10.91 -10.49
CA LEU A 229 -26.12 -9.78 -11.18
C LEU A 229 -26.16 -8.58 -10.23
N LEU A 230 -25.46 -7.50 -10.57
CA LEU A 230 -25.52 -6.26 -9.79
C LEU A 230 -26.97 -5.76 -9.76
N ARG A 231 -27.48 -5.54 -8.55
CA ARG A 231 -28.83 -5.02 -8.28
C ARG A 231 -28.80 -4.02 -7.14
N PRO A 232 -29.77 -3.09 -7.05
CA PRO A 232 -29.96 -2.26 -5.87
C PRO A 232 -30.32 -3.12 -4.65
N ASP A 233 -29.71 -2.80 -3.52
CA ASP A 233 -29.88 -3.47 -2.24
C ASP A 233 -30.05 -2.39 -1.17
N PRO A 234 -31.26 -2.24 -0.59
CA PRO A 234 -31.56 -1.16 0.35
C PRO A 234 -30.82 -1.31 1.69
N ASP A 235 -30.30 -2.50 2.01
CA ASP A 235 -29.55 -2.73 3.25
C ASP A 235 -28.13 -2.16 3.16
N ILE A 236 -27.62 -1.92 1.95
CA ILE A 236 -26.30 -1.35 1.71
C ILE A 236 -26.33 0.17 1.84
N HIS A 237 -25.47 0.73 2.69
CA HIS A 237 -25.37 2.17 2.92
C HIS A 237 -24.03 2.73 2.41
N VAL A 238 -24.07 3.65 1.44
CA VAL A 238 -22.84 4.15 0.79
C VAL A 238 -22.49 5.56 1.25
N GLN A 239 -21.28 5.75 1.78
CA GLN A 239 -20.73 7.07 2.07
C GLN A 239 -19.43 7.32 1.32
N VAL A 240 -19.32 8.47 0.66
CA VAL A 240 -18.11 8.90 -0.08
C VAL A 240 -17.67 10.27 0.41
N ASP A 241 -16.36 10.43 0.67
CA ASP A 241 -15.78 11.72 1.04
C ASP A 241 -15.04 12.34 -0.16
N MET A 242 -15.45 13.55 -0.52
CA MET A 242 -14.90 14.39 -1.58
C MET A 242 -14.36 15.73 -1.04
N SER A 243 -14.30 15.90 0.29
CA SER A 243 -13.81 17.13 0.92
C SER A 243 -12.30 17.29 0.73
N VAL A 244 -11.86 18.54 0.60
CA VAL A 244 -10.45 18.89 0.66
C VAL A 244 -10.02 18.83 2.13
N ARG A 245 -9.06 17.97 2.44
CA ARG A 245 -8.48 17.89 3.79
C ARG A 245 -7.50 19.04 3.97
N VAL A 246 -7.79 19.92 4.93
CA VAL A 246 -6.85 20.96 5.39
C VAL A 246 -6.35 20.54 6.76
N GLN A 247 -5.05 20.30 6.89
CA GLN A 247 -4.42 20.08 8.20
C GLN A 247 -4.17 21.44 8.84
N THR A 248 -4.92 21.75 9.90
CA THR A 248 -4.70 22.94 10.73
C THR A 248 -3.97 22.54 12.00
N LEU A 249 -2.83 23.17 12.26
CA LEU A 249 -2.09 23.06 13.52
C LEU A 249 -2.66 24.10 14.49
N GLU A 250 -3.31 23.64 15.56
CA GLU A 250 -3.72 24.50 16.66
C GLU A 250 -2.80 24.25 17.87
N SER A 251 -2.21 25.32 18.39
CA SER A 251 -1.48 25.29 19.65
C SER A 251 -2.46 25.51 20.80
N THR A 252 -2.69 24.50 21.63
CA THR A 252 -3.35 24.70 22.94
C THR A 252 -2.34 24.51 24.07
N ARG A 253 -2.73 24.91 25.29
CA ARG A 253 -1.86 24.93 26.49
C ARG A 253 -1.31 23.55 26.90
N LEU A 254 -1.81 22.47 26.29
CA LEU A 254 -1.43 21.06 26.51
C LEU A 254 -0.59 20.45 25.37
N GLY A 255 -0.32 21.18 24.28
CA GLY A 255 0.51 20.72 23.16
C GLY A 255 0.02 21.17 21.78
N LEU A 256 0.78 20.79 20.74
CA LEU A 256 0.40 20.92 19.33
C LEU A 256 -0.68 19.88 19.00
N HIS A 257 -1.90 20.33 18.72
CA HIS A 257 -2.96 19.48 18.19
C HIS A 257 -3.08 19.69 16.69
N THR A 258 -2.88 18.63 15.90
CA THR A 258 -3.32 18.59 14.51
C THR A 258 -4.82 18.31 14.49
N ALA A 259 -5.62 19.33 14.20
CA ALA A 259 -7.05 19.15 13.93
C ALA A 259 -7.24 19.00 12.42
N GLU A 260 -7.82 17.87 11.97
CA GLU A 260 -8.32 17.73 10.60
C GLU A 260 -9.62 18.53 10.46
N ALA A 261 -9.56 19.74 9.90
CA ALA A 261 -10.77 20.47 9.52
C ALA A 261 -11.30 19.89 8.19
N ARG A 262 -12.51 19.32 8.20
CA ARG A 262 -13.21 18.86 6.99
C ARG A 262 -14.06 19.99 6.42
N ALA A 263 -13.77 20.42 5.20
CA ALA A 263 -14.64 21.32 4.46
C ALA A 263 -15.72 20.52 3.70
N GLY A 264 -16.90 20.33 4.31
CA GLY A 264 -18.05 19.72 3.64
C GLY A 264 -19.11 19.18 4.60
N LEU A 265 -20.38 19.25 4.19
CA LEU A 265 -21.51 18.62 4.88
C LEU A 265 -21.89 17.32 4.15
N GLY A 266 -22.42 16.34 4.87
CA GLY A 266 -23.00 15.14 4.26
C GLY A 266 -24.27 15.49 3.49
N GLN A 267 -24.27 15.24 2.18
CA GLN A 267 -25.37 15.60 1.27
C GLN A 267 -25.71 14.43 0.34
N THR A 268 -26.99 14.33 -0.05
CA THR A 268 -27.44 13.40 -1.10
C THR A 268 -27.33 14.08 -2.47
N ILE A 269 -27.11 13.31 -3.54
CA ILE A 269 -27.18 13.87 -4.90
C ILE A 269 -28.66 14.10 -5.23
N PRO A 270 -29.08 15.33 -5.56
CA PRO A 270 -30.45 15.59 -5.93
C PRO A 270 -30.84 14.88 -7.25
N PRO A 271 -32.07 14.37 -7.38
CA PRO A 271 -32.53 13.69 -8.60
C PRO A 271 -32.37 14.55 -9.87
N GLU A 272 -32.55 15.86 -9.77
CA GLU A 272 -32.36 16.79 -10.89
C GLU A 272 -30.90 16.85 -11.40
N SER A 273 -29.93 16.66 -10.50
CA SER A 273 -28.51 16.64 -10.85
C SER A 273 -28.13 15.36 -11.60
N LEU A 274 -28.82 14.24 -11.33
CA LEU A 274 -28.56 12.96 -12.01
C LEU A 274 -28.83 13.02 -13.53
N ALA A 275 -29.66 13.96 -13.99
CA ALA A 275 -29.88 14.21 -15.42
C ALA A 275 -28.64 14.73 -16.14
N TRP A 276 -27.64 15.26 -15.41
CA TRP A 276 -26.44 15.85 -15.99
C TRP A 276 -25.27 14.85 -16.09
N VAL A 277 -25.46 13.66 -15.51
CA VAL A 277 -24.47 12.58 -15.48
C VAL A 277 -24.42 11.89 -16.83
N ASP A 278 -23.21 11.67 -17.33
CA ASP A 278 -22.97 10.77 -18.46
C ASP A 278 -22.97 9.32 -17.96
N TRP A 279 -24.13 8.66 -18.10
CA TRP A 279 -24.32 7.28 -17.66
C TRP A 279 -23.55 6.27 -18.51
N SER A 280 -23.32 6.57 -19.79
CA SER A 280 -22.49 5.74 -20.68
C SER A 280 -21.05 5.76 -20.19
N GLN A 281 -20.51 6.94 -19.87
CA GLN A 281 -19.16 7.07 -19.30
C GLN A 281 -19.07 6.42 -17.92
N ALA A 282 -20.05 6.63 -17.04
CA ALA A 282 -20.08 5.99 -15.72
C ALA A 282 -20.07 4.45 -15.84
N TYR A 283 -20.81 3.90 -16.81
CA TYR A 283 -20.83 2.48 -17.10
C TYR A 283 -19.46 1.96 -17.56
N LEU A 284 -18.82 2.64 -18.51
CA LEU A 284 -17.47 2.27 -19.00
C LEU A 284 -16.41 2.38 -17.89
N ASP A 285 -16.50 3.41 -17.05
CA ASP A 285 -15.61 3.60 -15.89
C ASP A 285 -15.77 2.47 -14.86
N LEU A 286 -17.00 2.00 -14.68
CA LEU A 286 -17.32 0.91 -13.75
C LEU A 286 -16.90 -0.45 -14.32
N LEU A 287 -17.05 -0.69 -15.63
CA LEU A 287 -16.50 -1.88 -16.29
C LEU A 287 -14.98 -1.92 -16.22
N THR A 288 -14.32 -0.77 -16.44
CA THR A 288 -12.86 -0.64 -16.27
C THR A 288 -12.46 -0.93 -14.82
N TYR A 289 -13.24 -0.45 -13.85
CA TYR A 289 -13.03 -0.74 -12.43
C TYR A 289 -13.20 -2.23 -12.11
N LYS A 290 -14.29 -2.86 -12.59
CA LYS A 290 -14.57 -4.29 -12.47
C LYS A 290 -13.41 -5.13 -12.99
N ALA A 291 -12.91 -4.81 -14.19
CA ALA A 291 -11.78 -5.52 -14.80
C ALA A 291 -10.49 -5.36 -13.97
N ARG A 292 -10.17 -4.14 -13.51
CA ARG A 292 -9.02 -3.89 -12.63
C ARG A 292 -9.09 -4.64 -11.30
N LYS A 293 -10.29 -4.88 -10.79
CA LYS A 293 -10.55 -5.62 -9.54
C LYS A 293 -10.65 -7.13 -9.74
N GLY A 294 -10.64 -7.63 -10.97
CA GLY A 294 -10.77 -9.07 -11.26
C GLY A 294 -12.13 -9.66 -10.90
N LEU A 295 -13.21 -8.87 -10.83
CA LEU A 295 -14.55 -9.33 -10.45
C LEU A 295 -15.24 -10.07 -11.62
N THR A 296 -14.66 -11.17 -12.08
CA THR A 296 -15.02 -11.85 -13.34
C THR A 296 -16.47 -12.34 -13.37
N ASN A 297 -16.98 -12.84 -12.25
CA ASN A 297 -18.35 -13.31 -12.02
C ASN A 297 -19.41 -12.21 -11.83
N LEU A 298 -19.05 -10.93 -11.85
CA LEU A 298 -20.00 -9.84 -11.67
C LEU A 298 -20.55 -9.32 -13.02
N ILE A 299 -21.86 -9.41 -13.22
CA ILE A 299 -22.57 -8.86 -14.36
C ILE A 299 -23.14 -7.48 -13.98
N ILE A 300 -22.82 -6.46 -14.77
CA ILE A 300 -23.30 -5.09 -14.60
C ILE A 300 -24.12 -4.71 -15.83
N ARG A 301 -25.40 -4.38 -15.63
CA ARG A 301 -26.25 -3.82 -16.68
C ARG A 301 -26.25 -2.29 -16.61
N PRO A 302 -26.24 -1.56 -17.75
CA PRO A 302 -26.20 -0.10 -17.76
C PRO A 302 -27.32 0.55 -16.94
N GLU A 303 -28.54 0.03 -17.04
CA GLU A 303 -29.73 0.53 -16.36
C GLU A 303 -29.64 0.44 -14.83
N THR A 304 -28.89 -0.53 -14.29
CA THR A 304 -28.73 -0.74 -12.85
C THR A 304 -28.08 0.46 -12.16
N LEU A 305 -27.16 1.17 -12.83
CA LEU A 305 -26.39 2.26 -12.23
C LEU A 305 -27.30 3.37 -11.70
N ARG A 306 -28.34 3.72 -12.46
CA ARG A 306 -29.30 4.74 -12.03
C ARG A 306 -30.18 4.24 -10.89
N HIS A 307 -30.65 3.00 -10.97
CA HIS A 307 -31.45 2.40 -9.90
C HIS A 307 -30.70 2.32 -8.56
N ILE A 308 -29.38 2.10 -8.58
CA ILE A 308 -28.56 2.14 -7.36
C ILE A 308 -28.64 3.54 -6.72
N LEU A 309 -28.44 4.60 -7.49
CA LEU A 309 -28.46 5.97 -6.96
C LEU A 309 -29.86 6.42 -6.51
N ASP A 310 -30.92 5.86 -7.10
CA ASP A 310 -32.30 6.20 -6.75
C ASP A 310 -32.81 5.43 -5.51
N GLN A 311 -32.39 4.17 -5.31
CA GLN A 311 -32.97 3.26 -4.32
C GLN A 311 -32.07 2.99 -3.11
N VAL A 312 -30.76 3.20 -3.24
CA VAL A 312 -29.79 2.85 -2.20
C VAL A 312 -29.49 4.10 -1.36
N PRO A 313 -29.59 4.02 -0.02
CA PRO A 313 -29.27 5.14 0.84
C PRO A 313 -27.78 5.50 0.72
N GLY A 314 -27.48 6.76 0.43
CA GLY A 314 -26.11 7.21 0.30
C GLY A 314 -25.89 8.69 0.62
N SER A 315 -24.68 9.02 1.06
CA SER A 315 -24.27 10.40 1.34
C SER A 315 -22.88 10.69 0.79
N ILE A 316 -22.69 11.93 0.37
CA ILE A 316 -21.41 12.45 -0.11
C ILE A 316 -21.02 13.61 0.80
N ILE A 317 -19.83 13.55 1.39
CA ILE A 317 -19.24 14.66 2.13
C ILE A 317 -18.54 15.55 1.11
N ALA A 318 -19.16 16.67 0.75
CA ALA A 318 -18.64 17.59 -0.26
C ALA A 318 -19.22 19.00 -0.08
N ASP A 319 -18.65 19.95 -0.81
CA ASP A 319 -19.30 21.25 -1.05
C ASP A 319 -20.59 21.05 -1.88
N ALA A 320 -21.61 21.87 -1.62
CA ALA A 320 -22.89 21.79 -2.31
C ALA A 320 -22.77 21.96 -3.84
N ALA A 321 -21.75 22.67 -4.32
CA ALA A 321 -21.48 22.83 -5.75
C ALA A 321 -21.08 21.52 -6.45
N VAL A 322 -20.63 20.50 -5.72
CA VAL A 322 -20.31 19.18 -6.27
C VAL A 322 -21.59 18.41 -6.61
N VAL A 323 -22.59 18.45 -5.71
CA VAL A 323 -23.86 17.74 -5.91
C VAL A 323 -24.90 18.55 -6.69
N ARG A 324 -24.75 19.89 -6.74
CA ARG A 324 -25.59 20.82 -7.51
C ARG A 324 -24.71 21.71 -8.40
N PRO A 325 -24.16 21.16 -9.49
CA PRO A 325 -23.23 21.90 -10.34
C PRO A 325 -23.91 23.07 -11.05
N ARG A 326 -23.21 24.21 -11.09
CA ARG A 326 -23.63 25.42 -11.84
C ARG A 326 -22.69 25.76 -13.00
N SER A 327 -21.69 24.92 -13.25
CA SER A 327 -20.67 25.12 -14.28
C SER A 327 -20.25 23.78 -14.89
N PHE A 328 -19.61 23.81 -16.07
CA PHE A 328 -19.04 22.61 -16.70
C PHE A 328 -17.97 21.94 -15.84
N ALA A 329 -17.15 22.72 -15.13
CA ALA A 329 -16.20 22.18 -14.16
C ALA A 329 -16.91 21.48 -12.99
N GLY A 330 -18.01 22.06 -12.49
CA GLY A 330 -18.85 21.42 -11.49
C GLY A 330 -19.49 20.11 -11.98
N ARG A 331 -19.94 20.06 -13.25
CA ARG A 331 -20.46 18.82 -13.85
C ARG A 331 -19.42 17.69 -13.83
N ALA A 332 -18.16 18.01 -14.10
CA ALA A 332 -17.09 17.01 -14.04
C ALA A 332 -16.89 16.47 -12.61
N LEU A 333 -16.99 17.32 -11.58
CA LEU A 333 -16.95 16.90 -10.17
C LEU A 333 -18.15 16.03 -9.79
N LEU A 334 -19.35 16.35 -10.28
CA LEU A 334 -20.54 15.51 -10.10
C LEU A 334 -20.35 14.13 -10.73
N GLN A 335 -19.81 14.07 -11.96
CA GLN A 335 -19.50 12.81 -12.64
C GLN A 335 -18.54 11.96 -11.80
N GLU A 336 -17.46 12.57 -11.28
CA GLU A 336 -16.51 11.88 -10.41
C GLU A 336 -17.17 11.36 -9.13
N ALA A 337 -18.01 12.18 -8.49
CA ALA A 337 -18.73 11.82 -7.28
C ALA A 337 -19.64 10.59 -7.51
N VAL A 338 -20.43 10.59 -8.58
CA VAL A 338 -21.29 9.45 -8.96
C VAL A 338 -20.45 8.20 -9.22
N THR A 339 -19.37 8.31 -9.99
CA THR A 339 -18.48 7.17 -10.26
C THR A 339 -17.87 6.61 -8.98
N ARG A 340 -17.49 7.45 -8.00
CA ARG A 340 -16.97 6.98 -6.70
C ARG A 340 -18.04 6.28 -5.87
N VAL A 341 -19.28 6.80 -5.84
CA VAL A 341 -20.41 6.15 -5.17
C VAL A 341 -20.68 4.78 -5.77
N LEU A 342 -20.78 4.68 -7.09
CA LEU A 342 -21.00 3.41 -7.80
C LEU A 342 -19.89 2.39 -7.54
N ARG A 343 -18.62 2.82 -7.57
CA ARG A 343 -17.48 1.93 -7.26
C ARG A 343 -17.54 1.42 -5.82
N ARG A 344 -17.85 2.31 -4.86
CA ARG A 344 -18.00 1.95 -3.45
C ARG A 344 -19.16 0.97 -3.26
N TYR A 345 -20.30 1.22 -3.92
CA TYR A 345 -21.45 0.33 -3.91
C TYR A 345 -21.11 -1.06 -4.45
N VAL A 346 -20.45 -1.14 -5.62
CA VAL A 346 -20.04 -2.43 -6.21
C VAL A 346 -19.14 -3.20 -5.27
N ASP A 347 -18.17 -2.55 -4.62
CA ASP A 347 -17.30 -3.19 -3.62
C ASP A 347 -18.13 -3.76 -2.46
N MET A 348 -19.12 -3.01 -1.96
CA MET A 348 -19.99 -3.45 -0.86
C MET A 348 -20.95 -4.57 -1.27
N PHE A 349 -21.57 -4.48 -2.45
CA PHE A 349 -22.48 -5.51 -2.97
C PHE A 349 -21.76 -6.83 -3.19
N TYR A 350 -20.63 -6.79 -3.90
CA TYR A 350 -19.84 -7.99 -4.19
C TYR A 350 -19.40 -8.68 -2.89
N ARG A 351 -19.04 -7.88 -1.90
CA ARG A 351 -18.69 -8.35 -0.56
C ARG A 351 -19.84 -9.07 0.13
N VAL A 352 -21.02 -8.47 0.22
CA VAL A 352 -22.19 -9.09 0.88
C VAL A 352 -22.50 -10.45 0.23
N GLN A 353 -22.43 -10.53 -1.10
CA GLN A 353 -22.63 -11.79 -1.81
C GLN A 353 -21.55 -12.83 -1.51
N ARG A 354 -20.29 -12.40 -1.37
CA ARG A 354 -19.20 -13.28 -0.98
C ARG A 354 -19.36 -13.79 0.45
N GLU A 355 -19.75 -12.95 1.39
CA GLU A 355 -20.01 -13.34 2.78
C GLU A 355 -21.13 -14.38 2.88
N GLN A 356 -22.21 -14.20 2.10
CA GLN A 356 -23.29 -15.19 2.02
C GLN A 356 -22.79 -16.53 1.48
N TRP A 357 -21.93 -16.51 0.46
CA TRP A 357 -21.31 -17.73 -0.04
C TRP A 357 -20.37 -18.37 0.97
N ASP A 358 -19.46 -17.61 1.60
CA ASP A 358 -18.52 -18.12 2.61
C ASP A 358 -19.30 -18.74 3.78
N ALA A 359 -20.35 -18.08 4.27
CA ALA A 359 -21.19 -18.61 5.33
C ALA A 359 -21.88 -19.94 4.96
N GLN A 360 -22.25 -20.13 3.69
CA GLN A 360 -22.90 -21.35 3.20
C GLN A 360 -21.93 -22.48 2.87
N THR A 361 -20.70 -22.15 2.49
CA THR A 361 -19.70 -23.12 2.00
C THR A 361 -18.68 -23.53 3.04
N THR A 362 -18.41 -22.70 4.05
CA THR A 362 -17.36 -22.95 5.03
C THR A 362 -17.61 -24.23 5.84
N VAL A 363 -16.56 -25.04 5.96
CA VAL A 363 -16.50 -26.28 6.75
C VAL A 363 -15.28 -26.24 7.68
N TYR A 364 -15.25 -27.12 8.69
CA TYR A 364 -14.06 -27.34 9.49
C TYR A 364 -13.07 -28.23 8.72
N ARG A 365 -11.97 -27.63 8.27
CA ARG A 365 -10.86 -28.37 7.66
C ARG A 365 -9.79 -28.66 8.70
N THR A 366 -9.19 -29.85 8.63
CA THR A 366 -7.98 -30.14 9.40
C THR A 366 -6.86 -29.19 8.97
N LEU A 367 -6.19 -28.58 9.94
CA LEU A 367 -5.03 -27.74 9.71
C LEU A 367 -3.83 -28.62 9.34
N ASP A 368 -3.25 -28.40 8.17
CA ASP A 368 -2.07 -29.10 7.68
C ASP A 368 -1.00 -28.13 7.17
N ALA A 369 0.13 -28.66 6.73
CA ALA A 369 1.27 -27.87 6.25
C ALA A 369 1.01 -27.10 4.94
N ASN A 370 -0.13 -27.34 4.27
CA ASN A 370 -0.56 -26.62 3.08
C ASN A 370 -1.57 -25.51 3.41
N ASP A 371 -1.99 -25.34 4.67
CA ASP A 371 -2.84 -24.21 5.04
C ASP A 371 -2.15 -22.89 4.64
N PRO A 372 -2.86 -21.93 4.02
CA PRO A 372 -2.22 -20.71 3.55
C PRO A 372 -1.54 -19.87 4.65
N ASN A 373 -1.93 -19.99 5.93
CA ASN A 373 -1.21 -19.38 7.06
C ASN A 373 0.14 -20.04 7.37
N LEU A 374 0.33 -21.26 6.88
CA LEU A 374 1.57 -22.05 6.93
C LEU A 374 2.18 -22.23 5.54
N GLY A 375 1.71 -21.52 4.52
CA GLY A 375 2.15 -21.67 3.12
C GLY A 375 2.71 -20.39 2.50
N PHE A 376 2.91 -19.33 3.29
CA PHE A 376 3.36 -18.03 2.78
C PHE A 376 4.75 -18.12 2.16
N ASN A 377 4.93 -17.45 1.01
CA ASN A 377 6.21 -17.35 0.31
C ASN A 377 6.84 -18.70 -0.05
N ARG A 378 6.05 -19.78 -0.08
CA ARG A 378 6.52 -21.12 -0.39
C ARG A 378 6.98 -21.19 -1.85
N GLY A 379 8.17 -21.74 -2.08
CA GLY A 379 8.73 -21.91 -3.43
C GLY A 379 9.57 -20.73 -3.94
N LEU A 380 9.75 -19.66 -3.13
CA LEU A 380 10.72 -18.59 -3.43
C LEU A 380 12.15 -19.13 -3.58
N VAL A 381 12.51 -20.12 -2.74
CA VAL A 381 13.76 -20.88 -2.86
C VAL A 381 13.40 -22.29 -3.36
N ARG A 382 13.72 -22.58 -4.62
CA ARG A 382 13.35 -23.86 -5.27
C ARG A 382 13.86 -25.09 -4.52
N GLU A 383 14.99 -24.97 -3.83
CA GLU A 383 15.63 -26.06 -3.09
C GLU A 383 14.97 -26.36 -1.73
N LYS A 384 14.15 -25.44 -1.20
CA LYS A 384 13.45 -25.61 0.09
C LYS A 384 12.03 -25.06 0.00
N PRO A 385 11.02 -25.90 -0.30
CA PRO A 385 9.63 -25.48 -0.41
C PRO A 385 8.99 -25.36 1.00
N THR A 386 9.60 -24.56 1.87
CA THR A 386 9.11 -24.27 3.22
C THR A 386 8.59 -22.83 3.30
N PRO A 387 7.75 -22.50 4.29
CA PRO A 387 7.28 -21.14 4.50
C PRO A 387 8.47 -20.26 4.84
N THR A 388 8.48 -19.02 4.34
CA THR A 388 9.70 -18.20 4.35
C THR A 388 9.38 -16.74 4.56
N TYR A 389 10.02 -16.09 5.53
CA TYR A 389 10.04 -14.64 5.61
C TYR A 389 11.02 -14.08 4.57
N VAL A 390 10.61 -13.05 3.85
CA VAL A 390 11.54 -12.23 3.06
C VAL A 390 11.87 -11.00 3.89
N VAL A 391 13.12 -10.90 4.35
CA VAL A 391 13.60 -9.74 5.11
C VAL A 391 14.44 -8.87 4.18
N LYS A 392 13.96 -7.67 3.91
CA LYS A 392 14.65 -6.67 3.09
C LYS A 392 15.39 -5.72 4.01
N VAL A 393 16.71 -5.69 3.89
CA VAL A 393 17.61 -4.89 4.73
C VAL A 393 18.37 -3.90 3.85
N SER A 394 18.50 -2.66 4.31
CA SER A 394 19.33 -1.66 3.62
C SER A 394 20.80 -2.11 3.59
N ARG A 395 21.50 -1.83 2.49
CA ARG A 395 22.95 -2.09 2.36
C ARG A 395 23.79 -1.32 3.37
N SER A 396 23.28 -0.21 3.89
CA SER A 396 23.95 0.60 4.91
C SER A 396 23.93 -0.05 6.30
N ASP A 397 22.96 -0.92 6.61
CA ASP A 397 22.88 -1.62 7.90
C ASP A 397 23.67 -2.94 7.85
N GLN A 398 25.00 -2.82 7.76
CA GLN A 398 25.93 -3.96 7.76
C GLN A 398 25.75 -4.84 9.00
N GLN A 399 25.46 -4.23 10.16
CA GLN A 399 25.25 -4.97 11.41
C GLN A 399 24.03 -5.89 11.33
N LEU A 400 22.90 -5.43 10.79
CA LEU A 400 21.71 -6.26 10.62
C LEU A 400 21.91 -7.33 9.54
N LEU A 401 22.61 -6.99 8.45
CA LEU A 401 22.95 -7.96 7.40
C LEU A 401 23.77 -9.13 7.96
N GLU A 402 24.85 -8.84 8.69
CA GLU A 402 25.67 -9.86 9.34
C GLU A 402 24.88 -10.65 10.37
N ALA A 403 24.02 -9.99 11.17
CA ALA A 403 23.17 -10.68 12.13
C ALA A 403 22.22 -11.68 11.46
N VAL A 404 21.53 -11.27 10.39
CA VAL A 404 20.61 -12.16 9.65
C VAL A 404 21.39 -13.31 8.98
N GLN A 405 22.53 -13.03 8.36
CA GLN A 405 23.37 -14.07 7.75
C GLN A 405 23.88 -15.08 8.79
N ASN A 406 24.30 -14.63 9.97
CA ASN A 406 24.71 -15.49 11.06
C ASN A 406 23.57 -16.38 11.56
N LEU A 407 22.35 -15.83 11.67
CA LEU A 407 21.17 -16.61 12.06
C LEU A 407 20.80 -17.68 11.01
N LEU A 408 20.98 -17.39 9.71
CA LEU A 408 20.75 -18.36 8.65
C LEU A 408 21.71 -19.55 8.71
N GLN A 409 22.94 -19.34 9.21
CA GLN A 409 23.91 -20.42 9.44
C GLN A 409 23.65 -21.17 10.75
N LYS A 410 23.09 -20.50 11.77
CA LYS A 410 22.83 -21.04 13.10
C LYS A 410 21.33 -21.28 13.32
N THR A 411 20.77 -22.23 12.60
CA THR A 411 19.32 -22.52 12.57
C THR A 411 18.73 -22.83 13.95
N GLU A 412 19.46 -23.51 14.86
CA GLU A 412 18.96 -23.73 16.22
C GLU A 412 18.74 -22.41 16.98
N GLN A 413 19.65 -21.45 16.85
CA GLN A 413 19.52 -20.14 17.50
C GLN A 413 18.36 -19.34 16.90
N LEU A 414 18.15 -19.45 15.59
CA LEU A 414 17.03 -18.81 14.90
C LEU A 414 15.68 -19.27 15.47
N TYR A 415 15.54 -20.57 15.74
CA TYR A 415 14.26 -21.14 16.17
C TYR A 415 14.04 -21.18 17.68
N LYS A 416 15.11 -21.25 18.50
CA LYS A 416 14.99 -21.48 19.95
C LYS A 416 15.37 -20.28 20.82
N GLU A 417 16.23 -19.38 20.34
CA GLU A 417 16.71 -18.23 21.11
C GLU A 417 15.99 -16.94 20.70
N GLU A 418 15.89 -15.96 21.59
CA GLU A 418 15.36 -14.63 21.29
C GLU A 418 16.48 -13.59 21.09
N ASN A 419 16.18 -12.51 20.34
CA ASN A 419 16.96 -11.25 20.34
C ASN A 419 18.45 -11.31 19.90
N GLY A 420 18.85 -12.28 19.08
CA GLY A 420 20.19 -12.34 18.47
C GLY A 420 20.36 -11.43 17.23
N GLY A 421 20.16 -10.12 17.38
CA GLY A 421 20.32 -9.12 16.30
C GLY A 421 19.09 -8.92 15.39
N LEU A 422 18.29 -9.97 15.20
CA LEU A 422 16.92 -9.89 14.65
C LEU A 422 15.91 -10.19 15.78
N PRO A 423 15.14 -9.19 16.27
CA PRO A 423 14.14 -9.35 17.31
C PRO A 423 13.06 -10.35 16.93
N ARG A 424 12.81 -11.28 17.83
CA ARG A 424 11.90 -12.41 17.65
C ARG A 424 11.41 -12.92 18.99
N ILE A 425 10.29 -13.63 18.99
CA ILE A 425 9.71 -14.25 20.17
C ILE A 425 9.71 -15.77 19.98
N HIS A 426 10.11 -16.50 21.01
CA HIS A 426 9.99 -17.95 21.05
C HIS A 426 8.81 -18.36 21.91
N PHE A 427 7.93 -19.19 21.35
CA PHE A 427 6.82 -19.82 22.07
C PHE A 427 6.68 -21.25 21.54
N ASP A 428 6.99 -22.23 22.38
CA ASP A 428 7.03 -23.65 22.03
C ASP A 428 5.66 -24.22 21.63
N ARG A 429 4.57 -23.52 21.96
CA ARG A 429 3.19 -23.84 21.54
C ARG A 429 2.71 -23.09 20.30
N HIS A 430 3.56 -22.27 19.69
CA HIS A 430 3.23 -21.70 18.37
C HIS A 430 3.43 -22.76 17.28
N LEU A 431 2.56 -22.75 16.27
CA LEU A 431 2.55 -23.74 15.18
C LEU A 431 3.74 -23.65 14.23
N TYR A 432 4.48 -22.54 14.29
CA TYR A 432 5.74 -22.38 13.57
C TYR A 432 6.72 -21.44 14.28
N GLN A 433 8.01 -21.55 13.98
CA GLN A 433 9.06 -20.62 14.42
C GLN A 433 9.98 -20.23 13.25
N PRO A 434 10.55 -19.01 13.22
CA PRO A 434 10.47 -17.96 14.24
C PRO A 434 9.23 -17.06 14.11
N LEU A 435 8.89 -16.38 15.21
CA LEU A 435 8.00 -15.21 15.21
C LEU A 435 8.83 -13.92 15.20
N LEU A 436 8.98 -13.31 14.02
CA LEU A 436 9.72 -12.04 13.88
C LEU A 436 8.91 -10.87 14.43
N MET A 437 9.59 -9.90 15.05
CA MET A 437 8.99 -8.63 15.45
C MET A 437 9.21 -7.56 14.37
N GLU A 438 8.27 -6.63 14.24
CA GLU A 438 8.37 -5.54 13.26
C GLU A 438 9.55 -4.60 13.57
N GLN A 439 10.26 -4.16 12.53
CA GLN A 439 11.36 -3.19 12.62
C GLN A 439 11.17 -2.07 11.60
N ILE A 440 10.19 -1.20 11.85
CA ILE A 440 9.70 -0.16 10.92
C ILE A 440 10.83 0.63 10.25
N GLU A 441 11.90 0.95 10.97
CA GLU A 441 13.00 1.79 10.49
C GLU A 441 14.20 1.02 9.92
N ARG A 442 14.33 -0.28 10.20
CA ARG A 442 15.57 -1.04 9.90
C ARG A 442 15.39 -2.11 8.84
N ALA A 443 14.22 -2.74 8.77
CA ALA A 443 13.96 -3.81 7.82
C ALA A 443 12.48 -3.95 7.46
N GLN A 444 12.21 -4.17 6.17
CA GLN A 444 10.89 -4.56 5.70
C GLN A 444 10.79 -6.08 5.69
N MET A 445 9.70 -6.63 6.24
CA MET A 445 9.47 -8.07 6.31
C MET A 445 8.21 -8.47 5.56
N ILE A 446 8.25 -9.59 4.86
CA ILE A 446 7.10 -10.18 4.17
C ILE A 446 6.97 -11.64 4.60
N PRO A 447 5.89 -12.04 5.30
CA PRO A 447 4.86 -11.18 5.88
C PRO A 447 5.44 -10.21 6.96
N PRO A 448 4.73 -9.11 7.29
CA PRO A 448 5.19 -8.14 8.29
C PRO A 448 5.50 -8.79 9.64
N GLY A 449 6.42 -8.28 10.44
CA GLY A 449 6.67 -8.78 11.80
C GLY A 449 5.51 -8.51 12.77
N LEU A 450 5.61 -9.02 14.00
CA LEU A 450 4.67 -8.75 15.08
C LEU A 450 4.79 -7.32 15.59
N LYS A 451 3.67 -6.63 15.77
CA LYS A 451 3.62 -5.32 16.44
C LYS A 451 3.91 -5.43 17.94
N PRO A 452 4.19 -4.33 18.65
CA PRO A 452 4.43 -4.36 20.10
C PRO A 452 3.30 -5.00 20.92
N SER A 453 2.03 -4.72 20.60
CA SER A 453 0.87 -5.31 21.29
C SER A 453 0.75 -6.81 21.02
N GLU A 454 0.91 -7.22 19.76
CA GLU A 454 0.95 -8.64 19.34
C GLU A 454 2.08 -9.40 20.04
N ALA A 455 3.27 -8.80 20.09
CA ALA A 455 4.45 -9.32 20.76
C ALA A 455 4.22 -9.47 22.28
N GLN A 456 3.60 -8.49 22.93
CA GLN A 456 3.26 -8.56 24.35
C GLN A 456 2.25 -9.68 24.63
N PHE A 457 1.22 -9.80 23.79
CA PHE A 457 0.24 -10.88 23.89
C PHE A 457 0.90 -12.27 23.85
N VAL A 458 1.80 -12.52 22.90
CA VAL A 458 2.50 -13.83 22.81
C VAL A 458 3.37 -14.09 24.05
N ARG A 459 4.06 -13.07 24.57
CA ARG A 459 4.88 -13.20 25.79
C ARG A 459 4.02 -13.51 27.01
N ASP A 460 2.88 -12.84 27.15
CA ASP A 460 1.95 -13.04 28.26
C ASP A 460 1.31 -14.42 28.19
N LEU A 461 0.91 -14.87 27.00
CA LEU A 461 0.36 -16.21 26.79
C LEU A 461 1.38 -17.30 27.15
N ARG A 462 2.64 -17.14 26.71
CA ARG A 462 3.73 -18.04 27.10
C ARG A 462 3.90 -18.09 28.61
N ALA A 463 4.03 -16.94 29.25
CA ALA A 463 4.23 -16.84 30.69
C ALA A 463 3.06 -17.42 31.50
N TYR A 464 1.82 -17.21 31.03
CA TYR A 464 0.62 -17.79 31.64
C TYR A 464 0.59 -19.31 31.46
N TRP A 465 0.85 -19.80 30.25
CA TRP A 465 0.92 -21.23 29.97
C TRP A 465 1.95 -21.94 30.85
N ASP A 466 3.17 -21.41 30.96
CA ASP A 466 4.22 -22.01 31.78
C ASP A 466 3.84 -22.07 33.27
N ALA A 467 3.09 -21.09 33.76
CA ALA A 467 2.65 -21.03 35.14
C ALA A 467 1.45 -21.94 35.46
N GLU A 468 0.56 -22.17 34.49
CA GLU A 468 -0.78 -22.74 34.73
C GLU A 468 -1.06 -24.06 34.00
N LYS A 469 -0.19 -24.53 33.11
CA LYS A 469 -0.34 -25.80 32.35
C LYS A 469 -0.61 -27.03 33.23
N ASP A 470 -0.03 -27.08 34.42
CA ASP A 470 -0.18 -28.19 35.38
C ASP A 470 -1.20 -27.88 36.49
N LYS A 471 -1.92 -26.75 36.40
CA LYS A 471 -2.88 -26.25 37.38
C LYS A 471 -4.25 -26.02 36.74
N SER A 472 -4.63 -24.75 36.50
CA SER A 472 -5.94 -24.37 35.95
C SER A 472 -6.12 -24.82 34.50
N LEU A 473 -5.04 -25.11 33.78
CA LEU A 473 -5.05 -25.64 32.42
C LEU A 473 -4.73 -27.14 32.34
N ALA A 474 -4.69 -27.85 33.48
CA ALA A 474 -4.39 -29.27 33.50
C ALA A 474 -5.37 -30.07 32.62
N GLY A 475 -4.82 -30.86 31.70
CA GLY A 475 -5.60 -31.64 30.73
C GLY A 475 -6.07 -30.86 29.51
N ARG A 476 -5.66 -29.60 29.34
CA ARG A 476 -5.84 -28.81 28.12
C ARG A 476 -4.53 -28.72 27.35
N GLU A 477 -4.62 -28.61 26.04
CA GLU A 477 -3.50 -28.24 25.16
C GLU A 477 -3.79 -26.90 24.50
N VAL A 478 -2.76 -26.08 24.35
CA VAL A 478 -2.86 -24.77 23.71
C VAL A 478 -1.95 -24.72 22.49
N PHE A 479 -2.48 -24.21 21.38
CA PHE A 479 -1.71 -23.97 20.15
C PHE A 479 -2.03 -22.59 19.59
N LEU A 480 -1.01 -21.85 19.19
CA LEU A 480 -1.16 -20.51 18.61
C LEU A 480 -0.70 -20.51 17.15
N LEU A 481 -1.48 -19.88 16.27
CA LEU A 481 -1.09 -19.56 14.91
C LEU A 481 -1.32 -18.07 14.66
N ARG A 482 -0.35 -17.42 14.04
CA ARG A 482 -0.58 -16.12 13.45
C ARG A 482 -1.49 -16.25 12.23
N ASN A 483 -2.56 -15.47 12.21
CA ASN A 483 -3.51 -15.45 11.12
C ASN A 483 -3.14 -14.32 10.15
N LEU A 484 -2.60 -14.71 9.00
CA LEU A 484 -2.11 -13.78 7.99
C LEU A 484 -3.26 -13.04 7.31
N SER A 485 -3.00 -11.86 6.75
CA SER A 485 -4.06 -11.08 6.11
C SER A 485 -4.43 -11.62 4.70
N ARG A 486 -5.17 -10.79 3.94
CA ARG A 486 -5.79 -11.07 2.63
C ARG A 486 -5.14 -12.19 1.81
N GLY A 487 -5.95 -13.19 1.47
CA GLY A 487 -5.58 -14.31 0.60
C GLY A 487 -4.93 -15.49 1.33
N GLN A 488 -4.57 -15.34 2.61
CA GLN A 488 -3.96 -16.40 3.42
C GLN A 488 -4.75 -16.71 4.70
N GLY A 489 -5.15 -15.74 5.51
CA GLY A 489 -5.84 -16.05 6.77
C GLY A 489 -7.34 -16.29 6.68
N VAL A 490 -7.91 -16.56 7.84
CA VAL A 490 -9.35 -16.59 8.10
C VAL A 490 -9.79 -15.17 8.42
N GLY A 491 -10.60 -14.60 7.53
CA GLY A 491 -11.18 -13.28 7.70
C GLY A 491 -12.64 -13.37 8.12
N PHE A 492 -13.10 -12.35 8.83
CA PHE A 492 -14.51 -12.10 9.13
C PHE A 492 -14.87 -10.70 8.64
N PHE A 493 -16.15 -10.50 8.30
CA PHE A 493 -16.75 -9.19 7.94
C PHE A 493 -15.86 -8.34 7.02
N GLU A 494 -16.07 -8.49 5.72
CA GLU A 494 -15.17 -7.91 4.74
C GLU A 494 -15.37 -6.39 4.53
N GLU A 495 -16.23 -5.70 5.29
CA GLU A 495 -16.40 -4.23 5.20
C GLU A 495 -15.08 -3.48 5.32
N ARG A 496 -14.19 -4.07 6.11
CA ARG A 496 -12.82 -3.59 6.36
C ARG A 496 -11.77 -4.67 6.12
N GLY A 497 -12.16 -5.90 5.78
CA GLY A 497 -11.28 -7.06 5.75
C GLY A 497 -10.69 -7.28 7.14
N PHE A 498 -11.52 -7.70 8.10
CA PHE A 498 -11.04 -7.96 9.45
C PHE A 498 -10.46 -9.37 9.55
N TYR A 499 -9.15 -9.44 9.75
CA TYR A 499 -8.42 -10.68 10.00
C TYR A 499 -7.83 -10.53 11.38
N PRO A 500 -8.42 -11.15 12.41
CA PRO A 500 -7.85 -11.17 13.76
C PRO A 500 -6.39 -11.63 13.68
N ASP A 501 -5.46 -10.97 14.36
CA ASP A 501 -4.01 -11.26 14.23
C ASP A 501 -3.62 -12.71 14.58
N PHE A 502 -4.37 -13.38 15.47
CA PHE A 502 -4.08 -14.75 15.90
C PHE A 502 -5.31 -15.67 15.93
N MET A 503 -5.04 -16.96 15.75
CA MET A 503 -5.93 -18.07 16.09
C MET A 503 -5.31 -18.89 17.22
N LEU A 504 -6.06 -19.07 18.30
CA LEU A 504 -5.67 -19.83 19.47
C LEU A 504 -6.59 -21.05 19.62
N TRP A 505 -6.01 -22.24 19.57
CA TRP A 505 -6.73 -23.48 19.89
C TRP A 505 -6.54 -23.82 21.35
N ILE A 506 -7.64 -24.09 22.04
CA ILE A 506 -7.69 -24.68 23.37
C ILE A 506 -8.37 -26.04 23.18
N VAL A 507 -7.60 -27.11 23.33
CA VAL A 507 -8.04 -28.49 23.07
C VAL A 507 -8.16 -29.23 24.39
N ASP A 508 -9.27 -29.91 24.61
CA ASP A 508 -9.49 -30.77 25.77
C ASP A 508 -10.31 -32.02 25.40
N LYS A 509 -10.81 -32.75 26.40
CA LYS A 509 -11.61 -33.97 26.18
C LYS A 509 -12.99 -33.71 25.56
N THR A 510 -13.51 -32.49 25.68
CA THR A 510 -14.81 -32.09 25.16
C THR A 510 -14.75 -31.64 23.70
N GLY A 511 -13.57 -31.19 23.25
CA GLY A 511 -13.33 -30.82 21.86
C GLY A 511 -12.31 -29.68 21.71
N GLN A 512 -12.55 -28.80 20.75
CA GLN A 512 -11.66 -27.68 20.41
C GLN A 512 -12.41 -26.35 20.52
N ARG A 513 -11.85 -25.41 21.29
CA ARG A 513 -12.26 -24.00 21.26
C ARG A 513 -11.23 -23.21 20.46
N ILE A 514 -11.67 -22.60 19.36
CA ILE A 514 -10.85 -21.75 18.50
C ILE A 514 -11.20 -20.29 18.85
N VAL A 515 -10.22 -19.58 19.38
CA VAL A 515 -10.35 -18.17 19.78
C VAL A 515 -9.58 -17.29 18.80
N PHE A 516 -10.29 -16.39 18.13
CA PHE A 516 -9.69 -15.36 17.29
C PHE A 516 -9.31 -14.14 18.12
N ILE A 517 -8.06 -13.69 18.03
CA ILE A 517 -7.52 -12.70 18.96
C ILE A 517 -6.94 -11.53 18.18
N GLU A 518 -7.36 -10.31 18.53
CA GLU A 518 -6.90 -9.06 17.94
C GLU A 518 -6.32 -8.13 19.02
N PRO A 519 -4.99 -8.12 19.25
CA PRO A 519 -4.34 -7.19 20.16
C PRO A 519 -4.08 -5.82 19.49
N HIS A 520 -5.02 -4.88 19.62
CA HIS A 520 -4.97 -3.59 18.95
C HIS A 520 -5.38 -2.38 19.83
N GLY A 521 -4.97 -1.18 19.44
CA GLY A 521 -5.39 0.05 20.12
C GLY A 521 -6.84 0.42 19.80
N MET A 522 -7.61 0.84 20.81
CA MET A 522 -9.04 1.12 20.68
C MET A 522 -9.40 2.61 20.82
N VAL A 523 -8.43 3.52 20.90
CA VAL A 523 -8.68 4.97 21.09
C VAL A 523 -9.67 5.56 20.08
N TYR A 524 -9.68 5.06 18.84
CA TYR A 524 -10.57 5.51 17.77
C TYR A 524 -11.63 4.46 17.39
N ALA A 525 -11.90 3.50 18.29
CA ALA A 525 -12.96 2.52 18.09
C ALA A 525 -14.32 3.20 18.02
N LYS A 526 -15.26 2.58 17.31
CA LYS A 526 -16.64 3.08 17.25
C LYS A 526 -17.36 2.72 18.54
N ALA A 527 -18.50 3.36 18.80
CA ALA A 527 -19.45 2.86 19.80
C ALA A 527 -19.78 1.39 19.52
N TYR A 528 -19.94 0.58 20.57
CA TYR A 528 -20.00 -0.88 20.48
C TYR A 528 -21.06 -1.38 19.48
N ILE A 529 -22.24 -0.76 19.50
CA ILE A 529 -23.35 -1.10 18.60
C ILE A 529 -22.98 -0.99 17.10
N HIS A 530 -22.03 -0.12 16.77
CA HIS A 530 -21.52 0.12 15.42
C HIS A 530 -20.13 -0.48 15.17
N ASP A 531 -19.56 -1.19 16.17
CA ASP A 531 -18.27 -1.86 16.09
C ASP A 531 -18.46 -3.36 15.81
N GLU A 532 -18.55 -3.70 14.53
CA GLU A 532 -18.69 -5.09 14.07
C GLU A 532 -17.53 -5.98 14.49
N LYS A 533 -16.32 -5.43 14.68
CA LYS A 533 -15.17 -6.21 15.15
C LYS A 533 -15.39 -6.63 16.60
N ALA A 534 -15.79 -5.68 17.44
CA ALA A 534 -16.08 -5.93 18.86
C ALA A 534 -17.29 -6.85 19.06
N ARG A 535 -18.19 -6.90 18.07
CA ARG A 535 -19.37 -7.78 18.07
C ARG A 535 -19.17 -9.12 17.37
N LEU A 536 -17.94 -9.43 16.89
CA LEU A 536 -17.65 -10.71 16.23
C LEU A 536 -17.98 -11.91 17.13
N HIS A 537 -17.66 -11.82 18.42
CA HIS A 537 -17.94 -12.90 19.39
C HIS A 537 -19.44 -13.24 19.46
N GLU A 538 -20.34 -12.26 19.25
CA GLU A 538 -21.79 -12.49 19.30
C GLU A 538 -22.26 -13.38 18.12
N ARG A 539 -21.55 -13.36 16.99
CA ARG A 539 -21.91 -14.08 15.75
C ARG A 539 -21.26 -15.45 15.63
N LEU A 540 -20.09 -15.64 16.24
CA LEU A 540 -19.30 -16.86 16.10
C LEU A 540 -19.98 -18.14 16.63
N PRO A 541 -20.75 -18.13 17.74
CA PRO A 541 -21.45 -19.32 18.22
C PRO A 541 -22.49 -19.89 17.24
N GLU A 542 -23.26 -19.02 16.58
CA GLU A 542 -24.23 -19.44 15.56
C GLU A 542 -23.51 -19.98 14.33
N LEU A 543 -22.48 -19.25 13.86
CA LEU A 543 -21.64 -19.69 12.75
C LEU A 543 -20.97 -21.04 13.04
N ALA A 544 -20.50 -21.28 14.27
CA ALA A 544 -19.91 -22.54 14.69
C ALA A 544 -20.91 -23.70 14.58
N LYS A 545 -22.18 -23.49 14.97
CA LYS A 545 -23.24 -24.50 14.82
C LYS A 545 -23.51 -24.81 13.35
N GLU A 546 -23.57 -23.79 12.51
CA GLU A 546 -23.80 -23.94 11.07
C GLU A 546 -22.65 -24.69 10.38
N ILE A 547 -21.39 -24.29 10.64
CA ILE A 547 -20.20 -24.96 10.12
C ILE A 547 -20.14 -26.41 10.65
N GLY A 548 -20.43 -26.59 11.94
CA GLY A 548 -20.48 -27.87 12.60
C GLY A 548 -21.48 -28.84 11.96
N ALA A 549 -22.70 -28.37 11.69
CA ALA A 549 -23.73 -29.16 11.00
C ALA A 549 -23.28 -29.60 9.60
N ARG A 550 -22.63 -28.71 8.84
CA ARG A 550 -22.07 -29.05 7.52
C ARG A 550 -20.88 -30.01 7.59
N SER A 551 -20.10 -29.93 8.67
CA SER A 551 -18.87 -30.71 8.84
C SER A 551 -19.07 -32.02 9.60
N GLY A 552 -20.28 -32.28 10.11
CA GLY A 552 -20.55 -33.41 11.01
C GLY A 552 -19.83 -33.31 12.35
N ARG A 553 -19.54 -32.09 12.84
CA ARG A 553 -18.82 -31.83 14.09
C ARG A 553 -19.64 -30.96 15.03
N ASN A 554 -19.76 -31.38 16.29
CA ASN A 554 -20.38 -30.62 17.37
C ASN A 554 -19.41 -30.32 18.53
N ASP A 555 -18.14 -30.71 18.36
CA ASP A 555 -17.07 -30.58 19.34
C ASP A 555 -16.22 -29.32 19.14
N VAL A 556 -16.61 -28.42 18.24
CA VAL A 556 -15.86 -27.20 17.93
C VAL A 556 -16.65 -25.96 18.37
N ARG A 557 -16.01 -25.10 19.15
CA ARG A 557 -16.53 -23.80 19.59
C ARG A 557 -15.69 -22.69 18.95
N LEU A 558 -16.34 -21.65 18.44
CA LEU A 558 -15.66 -20.45 17.92
C LEU A 558 -15.92 -19.28 18.86
N ASP A 559 -14.88 -18.49 19.10
CA ASP A 559 -14.93 -17.30 19.96
C ASP A 559 -13.97 -16.23 19.45
N ALA A 560 -14.14 -14.98 19.86
CA ALA A 560 -13.24 -13.88 19.51
C ALA A 560 -13.06 -12.90 20.66
N PHE A 561 -11.85 -12.35 20.79
CA PHE A 561 -11.53 -11.30 21.75
C PHE A 561 -10.75 -10.17 21.10
N ILE A 562 -11.11 -8.94 21.45
CA ILE A 562 -10.25 -7.78 21.23
C ILE A 562 -9.43 -7.56 22.50
N ILE A 563 -8.10 -7.53 22.36
CA ILE A 563 -7.20 -7.20 23.46
C ILE A 563 -6.71 -5.77 23.27
N SER A 564 -7.34 -4.83 23.96
CA SER A 564 -7.02 -3.41 23.90
C SER A 564 -5.58 -3.15 24.39
N ALA A 565 -4.75 -2.63 23.49
CA ALA A 565 -3.47 -2.03 23.82
C ALA A 565 -3.62 -0.62 24.43
N THR A 566 -4.82 -0.04 24.35
CA THR A 566 -5.18 1.20 25.05
C THR A 566 -5.53 0.87 26.50
N PRO A 567 -4.87 1.47 27.51
CA PRO A 567 -5.20 1.24 28.92
C PRO A 567 -6.66 1.55 29.21
N TYR A 568 -7.25 0.84 30.17
CA TYR A 568 -8.65 1.06 30.54
C TYR A 568 -8.93 2.51 30.91
N ALA A 569 -8.04 3.13 31.69
CA ALA A 569 -8.21 4.50 32.18
C ALA A 569 -8.34 5.53 31.05
N ASP A 570 -7.77 5.24 29.88
CA ASP A 570 -7.84 6.11 28.70
C ASP A 570 -9.03 5.78 27.79
N LEU A 571 -9.46 4.52 27.77
CA LEU A 571 -10.52 4.04 26.88
C LEU A 571 -11.92 4.29 27.44
N TYR A 572 -12.15 4.03 28.73
CA TYR A 572 -13.50 3.93 29.29
C TYR A 572 -14.32 5.23 29.13
N GLU A 573 -13.70 6.41 29.31
CA GLU A 573 -14.39 7.71 29.21
C GLU A 573 -14.88 8.04 27.80
N ARG A 574 -14.25 7.44 26.77
CA ARG A 574 -14.47 7.77 25.36
C ARG A 574 -15.23 6.69 24.61
N TYR A 575 -15.35 5.50 25.20
CA TYR A 575 -15.95 4.37 24.55
C TYR A 575 -17.44 4.27 24.88
N ASP A 576 -18.25 4.18 23.83
CA ASP A 576 -19.71 4.08 23.92
C ASP A 576 -20.34 5.24 24.72
N ASP A 577 -20.93 4.98 25.89
CA ASP A 577 -21.57 5.97 26.76
C ASP A 577 -20.69 6.47 27.92
N GLY A 578 -19.44 6.02 28.00
CA GLY A 578 -18.50 6.42 29.06
C GLY A 578 -18.71 5.71 30.41
N THR A 579 -19.64 4.76 30.51
CA THR A 579 -20.04 4.13 31.79
C THR A 579 -19.49 2.73 32.01
N TRP A 580 -18.72 2.21 31.04
CA TRP A 580 -18.32 0.80 31.04
C TRP A 580 -17.21 0.52 32.03
N ASP A 581 -17.47 -0.41 32.96
CA ASP A 581 -16.43 -0.98 33.82
C ASP A 581 -15.70 -2.15 33.14
N ARG A 582 -14.64 -2.64 33.78
CA ARG A 582 -13.86 -3.79 33.25
C ARG A 582 -14.69 -5.05 33.10
N ALA A 583 -15.73 -5.24 33.92
CA ALA A 583 -16.59 -6.42 33.82
C ALA A 583 -17.46 -6.33 32.56
N LYS A 584 -18.09 -5.18 32.31
CA LYS A 584 -18.88 -4.92 31.11
C LYS A 584 -18.04 -5.03 29.83
N PHE A 585 -16.79 -4.53 29.83
CA PHE A 585 -15.87 -4.76 28.72
C PHE A 585 -15.57 -6.25 28.52
N ALA A 586 -15.28 -6.99 29.59
CA ALA A 586 -15.00 -8.43 29.52
C ALA A 586 -16.22 -9.24 29.04
N ASP A 587 -17.44 -8.90 29.46
CA ASP A 587 -18.70 -9.50 28.99
C ASP A 587 -18.93 -9.28 27.48
N LYS A 588 -18.34 -8.21 26.94
CA LYS A 588 -18.32 -7.91 25.50
C LYS A 588 -17.06 -8.39 24.80
N HIS A 589 -16.29 -9.26 25.45
CA HIS A 589 -15.05 -9.86 24.94
C HIS A 589 -13.99 -8.83 24.52
N ILE A 590 -13.98 -7.68 25.21
CA ILE A 590 -12.94 -6.67 25.12
C ILE A 590 -12.13 -6.75 26.42
N LEU A 591 -10.85 -7.10 26.30
CA LEU A 591 -9.94 -7.21 27.44
C LEU A 591 -8.81 -6.21 27.30
N PHE A 592 -8.20 -5.82 28.41
CA PHE A 592 -7.04 -4.92 28.45
C PHE A 592 -5.74 -5.71 28.62
N LEU A 593 -4.66 -5.29 27.95
CA LEU A 593 -3.29 -5.81 28.07
C LEU A 593 -2.67 -5.54 29.46
N GLU A 594 -3.31 -6.05 30.52
CA GLU A 594 -2.97 -5.81 31.93
C GLU A 594 -2.93 -7.13 32.71
N ARG A 595 -1.82 -7.41 33.40
CA ARG A 595 -1.67 -8.55 34.32
C ARG A 595 -1.28 -8.04 35.70
N ALA A 596 -2.24 -7.93 36.60
CA ALA A 596 -2.06 -7.39 37.95
C ALA A 596 -2.89 -8.19 38.97
N PRO A 597 -2.58 -8.12 40.28
CA PRO A 597 -3.42 -8.71 41.32
C PRO A 597 -4.86 -8.17 41.21
N GLY A 598 -5.82 -9.07 40.99
CA GLY A 598 -7.24 -8.74 40.82
C GLY A 598 -7.71 -8.59 39.36
N TYR A 599 -6.81 -8.58 38.38
CA TYR A 599 -7.15 -8.62 36.95
C TYR A 599 -6.02 -9.24 36.14
N ASP A 600 -6.23 -10.44 35.60
CA ASP A 600 -5.38 -11.05 34.57
C ASP A 600 -6.23 -11.35 33.34
N TYR A 601 -5.96 -10.68 32.23
CA TYR A 601 -6.70 -10.90 31.00
C TYR A 601 -6.49 -12.30 30.40
N MET A 602 -5.35 -12.94 30.66
CA MET A 602 -5.08 -14.31 30.20
C MET A 602 -5.99 -15.32 30.90
N GLU A 603 -6.27 -15.10 32.18
CA GLU A 603 -7.22 -15.92 32.95
C GLU A 603 -8.64 -15.82 32.35
N LYS A 604 -9.08 -14.62 31.97
CA LYS A 604 -10.38 -14.41 31.33
C LYS A 604 -10.45 -15.04 29.93
N LEU A 605 -9.37 -14.91 29.16
CA LEU A 605 -9.27 -15.46 27.80
C LEU A 605 -9.29 -16.99 27.78
N LEU A 606 -8.56 -17.63 28.70
CA LEU A 606 -8.37 -19.09 28.71
C LEU A 606 -9.38 -19.86 29.57
N ARG A 607 -10.13 -19.18 30.46
CA ARG A 607 -11.29 -19.77 31.13
C ARG A 607 -12.37 -20.09 30.11
N ASP A 608 -13.09 -21.21 30.30
CA ASP A 608 -14.28 -21.48 29.50
C ASP A 608 -15.27 -20.34 29.71
N GLY A 609 -15.63 -19.66 28.62
CA GLY A 609 -16.84 -18.85 28.60
C GLY A 609 -18.00 -19.76 29.00
N GLN A 610 -18.83 -19.28 29.94
CA GLN A 610 -20.02 -20.00 30.39
C GLN A 610 -20.96 -20.30 29.22
#